data_AF-A0A7G8ZJL2-F1
#
_entry.id   AF-A0A7G8ZJL2-F1
#
_cell.length_a   1.000
_cell.length_b   1.000
_cell.length_c   1.000
_cell.angle_alpha   90.00
_cell.angle_beta   90.00
_cell.angle_gamma   90.00
#
_symmetry.space_group_name_H-M   'P 1'
#
loop_
_entity.id
_entity.type
_entity.pdbx_description
1 polymer ?
#
loop_
_entity_poly.entity_id
_entity_poly.type
_entity_poly.pdbx_seq_one_letter_code
_entity_poly.pdbx_strand_id
1 'polypeptide(L)'
;MDTAKLQNLLLTFEGRIGPMSLMQGTVVIFAVNFILQILSMVISFIGLLAIVLLYPMFCIYAKRFHDGGKPAVWTLAVLGGMIVANIVIGGLIATMFISSAVTTGGVGGATLGMVIMGIISAAIVQFGAAFIVNQFVKGDPAPNAYGEPPVDATSMNPLS
;
A
#
# COMPACT_ATOMS: atom_id res chain seq x y z
N MET A 1 1.89 10.64 15.75
CA MET A 1 3.07 10.65 14.87
C MET A 1 3.35 12.09 14.52
N ASP A 2 4.59 12.55 14.68
CA ASP A 2 4.98 13.90 14.25
C ASP A 2 4.86 14.02 12.72
N THR A 3 4.35 15.15 12.22
CA THR A 3 4.16 15.40 10.79
C THR A 3 5.49 15.36 10.05
N ALA A 4 6.57 15.81 10.68
CA ALA A 4 7.92 15.73 10.13
C ALA A 4 8.38 14.28 9.91
N LYS A 5 8.08 13.37 10.85
CA LYS A 5 8.38 11.93 10.73
C LYS A 5 7.57 11.28 9.61
N LEU A 6 6.30 11.67 9.44
CA LEU A 6 5.46 11.21 8.33
C LEU A 6 5.99 11.67 6.98
N GLN A 7 6.39 12.93 6.89
CA GLN A 7 6.94 13.50 5.66
C GLN A 7 8.22 12.78 5.26
N ASN A 8 9.14 12.56 6.20
CA ASN A 8 10.34 11.79 5.93
C ASN A 8 9.98 10.34 5.53
N LEU A 9 9.03 9.70 6.22
CA LEU A 9 8.62 8.34 5.89
C LEU A 9 8.03 8.21 4.48
N LEU A 10 7.17 9.13 4.06
CA LEU A 10 6.42 9.01 2.79
C LEU A 10 7.08 9.69 1.60
N LEU A 11 7.95 10.68 1.79
CA LEU A 11 8.42 11.53 0.69
C LEU A 11 9.93 11.44 0.42
N THR A 12 10.67 10.60 1.14
CA THR A 12 12.11 10.42 0.91
C THR A 12 12.47 8.97 0.63
N PHE A 13 13.53 8.76 -0.15
CA PHE A 13 14.12 7.45 -0.43
C PHE A 13 15.27 7.08 0.52
N GLU A 14 15.72 8.04 1.31
CA GLU A 14 16.89 7.89 2.17
C GLU A 14 16.53 7.22 3.49
N GLY A 15 17.48 6.42 3.99
CA GLY A 15 17.35 5.73 5.26
C GLY A 15 16.74 4.34 5.15
N ARG A 16 16.45 3.79 6.32
CA ARG A 16 15.98 2.42 6.56
C ARG A 16 14.75 2.47 7.43
N ILE A 17 13.81 1.55 7.19
CA ILE A 17 12.60 1.44 8.02
C ILE A 17 12.39 0.02 8.52
N GLY A 18 11.94 -0.07 9.77
CA GLY A 18 11.54 -1.33 10.38
C GLY A 18 10.18 -1.81 9.86
N PRO A 19 9.78 -3.03 10.25
CA PRO A 19 8.54 -3.63 9.83
C PRO A 19 7.30 -2.86 10.32
N MET A 20 7.38 -2.23 11.51
CA MET A 20 6.28 -1.45 12.05
C MET A 20 6.11 -0.11 11.31
N SER A 21 7.20 0.58 10.98
CA SER A 21 7.16 1.80 10.17
C SER A 21 6.61 1.55 8.76
N LEU A 22 6.91 0.40 8.15
CA LEU A 22 6.29 -0.01 6.89
C LEU A 22 4.76 -0.11 7.02
N MET A 23 4.27 -0.77 8.07
CA MET A 23 2.83 -0.90 8.31
C MET A 23 2.16 0.45 8.56
N GLN A 24 2.79 1.34 9.33
CA GLN A 24 2.28 2.70 9.55
C GLN A 24 2.18 3.49 8.23
N GLY A 25 3.24 3.45 7.40
CA GLY A 25 3.21 4.08 6.08
C GLY A 25 2.10 3.51 5.20
N THR A 26 1.94 2.19 5.20
CA THR A 26 0.88 1.50 4.45
C THR A 26 -0.51 1.90 4.91
N VAL A 27 -0.76 2.01 6.22
CA VAL A 27 -2.04 2.47 6.79
C VAL A 27 -2.37 3.89 6.33
N VAL A 28 -1.39 4.80 6.34
CA VAL A 28 -1.61 6.19 5.90
C VAL A 28 -1.93 6.25 4.40
N ILE A 29 -1.17 5.53 3.57
CA ILE A 29 -1.43 5.46 2.13
C ILE A 29 -2.81 4.86 1.85
N PHE A 30 -3.18 3.80 2.59
CA PHE A 30 -4.50 3.18 2.48
C PHE A 30 -5.62 4.15 2.88
N ALA A 31 -5.46 4.90 3.98
CA ALA A 31 -6.47 5.87 4.43
C ALA A 31 -6.72 6.96 3.38
N VAL A 32 -5.65 7.46 2.74
CA VAL A 32 -5.79 8.42 1.64
C VAL A 32 -6.47 7.76 0.42
N ASN A 33 -6.08 6.54 0.07
CA ASN A 33 -6.71 5.79 -1.03
C ASN A 33 -8.21 5.56 -0.78
N PHE A 34 -8.59 5.19 0.43
CA PHE A 34 -9.97 4.99 0.86
C PHE A 34 -10.79 6.27 0.67
N ILE A 35 -10.28 7.42 1.13
CA ILE A 35 -10.95 8.72 0.96
C ILE A 35 -11.12 9.05 -0.54
N LEU A 36 -10.09 8.81 -1.35
CA LEU A 36 -10.17 9.02 -2.80
C LEU A 36 -11.22 8.13 -3.46
N GLN A 37 -11.37 6.87 -3.05
CA GLN A 37 -12.38 5.96 -3.59
C GLN A 37 -13.80 6.43 -3.25
N ILE A 38 -14.05 6.85 -2.00
CA ILE A 38 -15.36 7.39 -1.60
C ILE A 38 -15.67 8.68 -2.37
N LEU A 39 -14.69 9.59 -2.46
CA LEU A 39 -14.88 10.86 -3.16
C LEU A 39 -15.09 10.66 -4.67
N SER A 40 -14.48 9.63 -5.26
CA SER A 40 -14.66 9.26 -6.66
C SER A 40 -16.10 8.83 -6.99
N MET A 41 -16.93 8.46 -6.00
CA MET A 41 -18.35 8.19 -6.21
C MET A 41 -19.15 9.45 -6.56
N VAL A 42 -18.68 10.61 -6.09
CA VAL A 42 -19.32 11.91 -6.35
C VAL A 42 -18.65 12.60 -7.55
N ILE A 43 -17.33 12.44 -7.69
CA ILE A 43 -16.53 13.11 -8.72
C ILE A 43 -15.66 12.07 -9.44
N SER A 44 -16.13 11.56 -10.56
CA SER A 44 -15.52 10.40 -11.26
C SER A 44 -14.05 10.56 -11.63
N PHE A 45 -13.55 11.78 -11.85
CA PHE A 45 -12.15 12.03 -12.24
C PHE A 45 -11.16 12.03 -11.06
N ILE A 46 -11.64 12.12 -9.82
CA ILE A 46 -10.77 12.15 -8.63
C ILE A 46 -10.04 10.82 -8.42
N GLY A 47 -10.60 9.70 -8.90
CA GLY A 47 -9.92 8.42 -8.89
C GLY A 47 -8.53 8.43 -9.54
N LEU A 48 -8.28 9.33 -10.50
CA LEU A 48 -6.97 9.48 -11.16
C LEU A 48 -5.88 9.97 -10.19
N LEU A 49 -6.23 10.70 -9.13
CA LEU A 49 -5.27 11.14 -8.10
C LEU A 49 -4.67 9.98 -7.32
N ALA A 50 -5.29 8.79 -7.35
CA ALA A 50 -4.72 7.60 -6.73
C ALA A 50 -3.36 7.21 -7.33
N ILE A 51 -3.06 7.62 -8.57
CA ILE A 51 -1.76 7.40 -9.21
C ILE A 51 -0.63 8.09 -8.43
N VAL A 52 -0.91 9.25 -7.82
CA VAL A 52 0.07 10.00 -7.01
C VAL A 52 0.54 9.18 -5.80
N LEU A 53 -0.32 8.28 -5.29
CA LEU A 53 0.02 7.40 -4.16
C LEU A 53 1.07 6.34 -4.51
N LEU A 54 1.39 6.13 -5.78
CA LEU A 54 2.49 5.25 -6.18
C LEU A 54 3.85 5.76 -5.68
N TYR A 55 4.04 7.08 -5.60
CA TYR A 55 5.28 7.67 -5.12
C TYR A 55 5.56 7.33 -3.64
N PRO A 56 4.68 7.66 -2.68
CA PRO A 56 4.93 7.32 -1.28
C PRO A 56 4.96 5.81 -1.04
N MET A 57 4.24 5.03 -1.85
CA MET A 57 4.32 3.57 -1.82
C MET A 57 5.72 3.09 -2.21
N PHE A 58 6.30 3.67 -3.27
CA PHE A 58 7.66 3.34 -3.69
C PHE A 58 8.68 3.74 -2.61
N CYS A 59 8.51 4.89 -1.95
CA CYS A 59 9.38 5.35 -0.87
C CYS A 59 9.45 4.35 0.29
N ILE A 60 8.30 3.88 0.80
CA ILE A 60 8.28 2.98 1.96
C ILE A 60 8.89 1.61 1.64
N TYR A 61 8.59 1.05 0.46
CA TYR A 61 9.14 -0.25 0.07
C TYR A 61 10.63 -0.17 -0.24
N ALA A 62 11.10 0.90 -0.89
CA ALA A 62 12.53 1.11 -1.13
C ALA A 62 13.31 1.12 0.18
N LYS A 63 12.84 1.85 1.19
CA LYS A 63 13.48 1.90 2.52
C LYS A 63 13.42 0.57 3.26
N ARG A 64 12.39 -0.24 3.04
CA ARG A 64 12.33 -1.61 3.60
C ARG A 64 13.37 -2.52 2.94
N PHE A 65 13.57 -2.42 1.63
CA PHE A 65 14.62 -3.18 0.95
C PHE A 65 16.02 -2.71 1.32
N HIS A 66 16.22 -1.40 1.51
CA HIS A 66 17.45 -0.84 2.05
C HIS A 66 17.79 -1.39 3.43
N ASP A 67 16.77 -1.64 4.27
CA ASP A 67 16.98 -2.27 5.57
C ASP A 67 17.58 -3.69 5.45
N GLY A 68 17.20 -4.44 4.41
CA GLY A 68 17.79 -5.74 4.11
C GLY A 68 19.06 -5.69 3.25
N GLY A 69 19.66 -4.51 3.06
CA GLY A 69 20.85 -4.32 2.23
C GLY A 69 20.63 -4.54 0.72
N LYS A 70 19.38 -4.50 0.26
CA LYS A 70 19.00 -4.73 -1.14
C LYS A 70 18.73 -3.40 -1.86
N PRO A 71 19.00 -3.31 -3.18
CA PRO A 71 18.68 -2.11 -3.94
C PRO A 71 17.17 -1.90 -4.08
N ALA A 72 16.75 -0.64 -4.18
CA ALA A 72 15.34 -0.23 -4.33
C ALA A 72 14.63 -0.82 -5.58
N VAL A 73 15.36 -1.39 -6.53
CA VAL A 73 14.79 -2.04 -7.73
C VAL A 73 13.82 -3.16 -7.36
N TRP A 74 14.02 -3.83 -6.22
CA TRP A 74 13.09 -4.85 -5.73
C TRP A 74 11.69 -4.31 -5.42
N THR A 75 11.55 -3.01 -5.16
CA THR A 75 10.24 -2.36 -5.01
C THR A 75 9.40 -2.46 -6.28
N LEU A 76 10.02 -2.46 -7.47
CA LEU A 76 9.28 -2.64 -8.73
C LEU A 76 8.62 -4.01 -8.82
N ALA A 77 9.25 -5.06 -8.28
CA ALA A 77 8.65 -6.38 -8.22
C ALA A 77 7.43 -6.40 -7.30
N VAL A 78 7.48 -5.70 -6.16
CA VAL A 78 6.34 -5.55 -5.24
C VAL A 78 5.20 -4.80 -5.92
N LEU A 79 5.48 -3.63 -6.51
CA LEU A 79 4.46 -2.84 -7.20
C LEU A 79 3.87 -3.59 -8.41
N GLY A 80 4.70 -4.27 -9.20
CA GLY A 80 4.24 -5.11 -10.30
C GLY A 80 3.33 -6.24 -9.81
N GLY A 81 3.71 -6.93 -8.73
CA GLY A 81 2.87 -7.95 -8.10
C GLY A 81 1.54 -7.39 -7.59
N MET A 82 1.54 -6.21 -6.99
CA MET A 82 0.30 -5.54 -6.55
C MET A 82 -0.59 -5.15 -7.73
N ILE A 83 -0.03 -4.67 -8.84
CA ILE A 83 -0.81 -4.35 -10.06
C ILE A 83 -1.47 -5.60 -10.61
N VAL A 84 -0.70 -6.69 -10.77
CA VAL A 84 -1.23 -7.97 -11.26
C VAL A 84 -2.32 -8.50 -10.32
N ALA A 85 -2.10 -8.45 -8.99
CA ALA A 85 -3.10 -8.86 -8.01
C ALA A 85 -4.40 -8.03 -8.13
N ASN A 86 -4.30 -6.72 -8.29
CA ASN A 86 -5.47 -5.85 -8.49
C ASN A 86 -6.20 -6.15 -9.81
N ILE A 87 -5.48 -6.43 -10.90
CA ILE A 87 -6.09 -6.81 -12.19
C ILE A 87 -6.87 -8.13 -12.05
N VAL A 88 -6.25 -9.14 -11.44
CA VAL A 88 -6.87 -10.46 -11.25
C VAL A 88 -8.09 -10.35 -10.34
N ILE A 89 -7.94 -9.76 -9.15
CA ILE A 89 -9.04 -9.64 -8.19
C ILE A 89 -10.15 -8.74 -8.75
N GLY A 90 -9.79 -7.62 -9.39
CA GLY A 90 -10.75 -6.72 -10.03
C GLY A 90 -11.55 -7.41 -11.15
N GLY A 91 -10.89 -8.23 -11.97
CA GLY A 91 -11.56 -9.05 -12.98
C GLY A 91 -12.54 -10.06 -12.37
N LEU A 92 -12.13 -10.74 -11.30
CA LEU A 92 -13.01 -11.67 -10.58
C LEU A 92 -14.23 -10.95 -9.99
N ILE A 93 -14.02 -9.82 -9.30
CA ILE A 93 -15.12 -9.00 -8.76
C ILE A 93 -16.05 -8.57 -9.89
N ALA A 94 -15.52 -8.04 -11.00
CA ALA A 94 -16.34 -7.63 -12.14
C ALA A 94 -17.24 -8.77 -12.64
N THR A 95 -16.70 -9.98 -12.81
CA THR A 95 -17.50 -11.14 -13.24
C THR A 95 -18.59 -11.53 -12.24
N MET A 96 -18.33 -11.45 -10.93
CA MET A 96 -19.32 -11.74 -9.88
C MET A 96 -20.51 -10.76 -9.91
N PHE A 97 -20.26 -9.50 -10.25
CA PHE A 97 -21.31 -8.47 -10.27
C PHE A 97 -21.99 -8.30 -11.64
N ILE A 98 -21.36 -8.71 -12.75
CA ILE A 98 -22.02 -8.78 -14.07
C ILE A 98 -23.21 -9.73 -14.03
N SER A 99 -23.04 -10.90 -13.41
CA SER A 99 -24.12 -11.89 -13.30
C SER A 99 -25.30 -11.37 -12.46
N SER A 100 -25.02 -10.56 -11.43
CA SER A 100 -26.03 -9.96 -10.55
C SER A 100 -26.81 -8.82 -11.22
N ALA A 101 -26.15 -8.00 -12.03
CA ALA A 101 -26.77 -6.90 -12.77
C ALA A 101 -27.71 -7.39 -13.88
N VAL A 102 -27.36 -8.51 -14.54
CA VAL A 102 -28.20 -9.16 -15.55
C VAL A 102 -29.47 -9.76 -14.92
N THR A 103 -29.39 -10.31 -13.71
CA THR A 103 -30.54 -10.95 -13.03
C THR A 103 -31.51 -9.99 -12.35
N THR A 104 -31.07 -8.79 -11.95
CA THR A 104 -31.89 -7.86 -11.14
C THR A 104 -32.46 -6.69 -11.94
N GLY A 105 -32.13 -6.56 -13.23
CA GLY A 105 -32.63 -5.48 -14.10
C GLY A 105 -32.26 -4.06 -13.66
N GLY A 106 -31.45 -3.92 -12.60
CA GLY A 106 -31.15 -2.66 -11.94
C GLY A 106 -29.65 -2.41 -11.86
N VAL A 107 -29.20 -1.39 -12.59
CA VAL A 107 -27.79 -0.94 -12.61
C VAL A 107 -27.37 -0.23 -11.30
N GLY A 108 -28.32 0.08 -10.41
CA GLY A 108 -28.12 0.95 -9.24
C GLY A 108 -27.61 0.27 -7.96
N GLY A 109 -28.00 -0.98 -7.67
CA GLY A 109 -27.53 -1.71 -6.48
C GLY A 109 -26.11 -2.27 -6.62
N ALA A 110 -25.66 -2.42 -7.87
CA ALA A 110 -24.36 -2.95 -8.22
C ALA A 110 -23.20 -1.99 -7.86
N THR A 111 -23.45 -0.68 -7.78
CA THR A 111 -22.38 0.33 -7.64
C THR A 111 -21.78 0.40 -6.24
N LEU A 112 -22.59 0.43 -5.18
CA LEU A 112 -22.07 0.49 -3.80
C LEU A 112 -21.41 -0.84 -3.39
N GLY A 113 -22.00 -1.97 -3.78
CA GLY A 113 -21.42 -3.30 -3.54
C GLY A 113 -20.07 -3.49 -4.23
N MET A 114 -19.93 -3.04 -5.48
CA MET A 114 -18.65 -3.02 -6.18
C MET A 114 -17.61 -2.13 -5.50
N VAL A 115 -18.00 -0.94 -5.02
CA VAL A 115 -17.07 -0.03 -4.32
C VAL A 115 -16.57 -0.64 -3.01
N ILE A 116 -17.47 -1.20 -2.20
CA ILE A 116 -17.09 -1.83 -0.93
C ILE A 116 -16.14 -3.02 -1.18
N MET A 117 -16.47 -3.89 -2.15
CA MET A 117 -15.60 -5.01 -2.51
C MET A 117 -14.27 -4.54 -3.09
N GLY A 118 -14.28 -3.45 -3.86
CA GLY A 118 -13.08 -2.77 -4.35
C GLY A 118 -12.18 -2.30 -3.22
N ILE A 119 -12.73 -1.62 -2.21
CA ILE A 119 -11.99 -1.16 -1.03
C ILE A 119 -11.40 -2.34 -0.24
N ILE A 120 -12.18 -3.40 -0.02
CA ILE A 120 -11.70 -4.60 0.68
C ILE A 120 -10.56 -5.25 -0.11
N SER A 121 -10.71 -5.37 -1.44
CA SER A 121 -9.66 -5.93 -2.28
C SER A 121 -8.39 -5.09 -2.26
N ALA A 122 -8.49 -3.76 -2.30
CA ALA A 122 -7.37 -2.85 -2.19
C ALA A 122 -6.65 -2.99 -0.84
N ALA A 123 -7.41 -3.15 0.26
CA ALA A 123 -6.84 -3.41 1.58
C ALA A 123 -6.07 -4.73 1.61
N ILE A 124 -6.65 -5.81 1.10
CA ILE A 124 -6.01 -7.13 1.04
C ILE A 124 -4.69 -7.06 0.25
N VAL A 125 -4.68 -6.38 -0.89
CA VAL A 125 -3.47 -6.27 -1.71
C VAL A 125 -2.41 -5.38 -1.05
N GLN A 126 -2.78 -4.21 -0.53
CA GLN A 126 -1.82 -3.30 0.11
C GLN A 126 -1.23 -3.89 1.38
N PHE A 127 -2.07 -4.34 2.31
CA PHE A 127 -1.58 -4.93 3.55
C PHE A 127 -0.92 -6.28 3.30
N GLY A 128 -1.49 -7.12 2.44
CA GLY A 128 -0.89 -8.40 2.05
C GLY A 128 0.51 -8.24 1.47
N ALA A 129 0.73 -7.27 0.58
CA ALA A 129 2.06 -6.95 0.07
C ALA A 129 3.01 -6.49 1.18
N ALA A 130 2.57 -5.58 2.07
CA ALA A 130 3.38 -5.13 3.20
C ALA A 130 3.77 -6.29 4.14
N PHE A 131 2.82 -7.20 4.43
CA PHE A 131 3.06 -8.40 5.22
C PHE A 131 4.06 -9.34 4.53
N ILE A 132 3.89 -9.62 3.23
CA ILE A 132 4.81 -10.44 2.45
C ILE A 132 6.21 -9.85 2.51
N VAL A 133 6.37 -8.55 2.23
CA VAL A 133 7.69 -7.90 2.27
C VAL A 133 8.29 -7.99 3.67
N ASN A 134 7.51 -7.78 4.73
CA ASN A 134 8.00 -7.92 6.11
C ASN A 134 8.46 -9.35 6.45
N GLN A 135 7.86 -10.38 5.86
CA GLN A 135 8.27 -11.77 6.07
C GLN A 135 9.54 -12.14 5.27
N PHE A 136 9.67 -11.65 4.04
CA PHE A 136 10.78 -12.02 3.15
C PHE A 136 12.02 -11.12 3.29
N VAL A 137 11.86 -9.88 3.74
CA VAL A 137 12.97 -8.95 3.95
C VAL A 137 13.34 -8.94 5.42
N LYS A 138 14.46 -9.58 5.73
CA LYS A 138 15.10 -9.50 7.06
C LYS A 138 15.96 -8.25 7.13
N GLY A 139 15.89 -7.53 8.25
CA GLY A 139 16.73 -6.35 8.47
C GLY A 139 18.17 -6.73 8.76
N ASP A 140 19.11 -5.93 8.26
CA ASP A 140 20.53 -6.06 8.55
C ASP A 140 20.83 -5.49 9.95
N PRO A 141 21.36 -6.26 10.91
CA PRO A 141 21.69 -5.73 12.23
C PRO A 141 22.87 -4.74 12.22
N ALA A 142 23.69 -4.76 11.17
CA ALA A 142 24.83 -3.85 11.02
C ALA A 142 24.44 -2.54 10.32
N PRO A 143 25.24 -1.47 10.49
CA PRO A 143 25.21 -0.33 9.59
C PRO A 143 25.48 -0.77 8.16
N ASN A 144 24.68 -0.28 7.20
CA ASN A 144 24.86 -0.57 5.78
C ASN A 144 24.95 0.72 4.96
N ALA A 145 25.07 0.62 3.63
CA ALA A 145 25.21 1.77 2.73
C ALA A 145 24.04 2.77 2.78
N TYR A 146 22.91 2.38 3.38
CA TYR A 146 21.69 3.18 3.50
C TYR A 146 21.47 3.75 4.91
N GLY A 147 22.41 3.52 5.84
CA GLY A 147 22.43 4.11 7.17
C GLY A 147 22.39 3.10 8.32
N GLU A 148 22.17 3.65 9.52
CA GLU A 148 22.08 2.89 10.76
C GLU A 148 20.80 2.03 10.83
N PRO A 149 20.82 0.91 11.58
CA PRO A 149 19.64 0.07 11.75
C PRO A 149 18.43 0.84 12.29
N PRO A 150 17.21 0.51 11.84
CA PRO A 150 16.00 1.19 12.29
C PRO A 150 15.82 1.07 13.81
N VAL A 151 15.50 2.19 14.47
CA VAL A 151 15.24 2.26 15.92
C VAL A 151 14.05 1.37 16.34
N ASP A 152 13.14 1.12 15.41
CA ASP A 152 11.98 0.26 15.53
C ASP A 152 12.29 -1.25 15.37
N ALA A 153 13.55 -1.63 15.11
CA ALA A 153 14.00 -3.02 15.17
C ALA A 153 14.38 -3.48 16.60
N THR A 154 14.64 -2.53 17.51
CA THR A 154 15.12 -2.80 18.89
C THR A 154 14.16 -2.33 19.99
N SER A 155 13.11 -1.58 19.66
CA SER A 155 12.18 -1.01 20.64
C SER A 155 10.85 -1.79 20.69
N MET A 156 10.42 -2.19 21.90
CA MET A 156 9.06 -2.74 22.14
C MET A 156 7.97 -1.67 21.96
N ASN A 157 8.36 -0.40 21.98
CA ASN A 157 7.54 0.73 21.60
C ASN A 157 8.31 1.56 20.55
N PRO A 158 8.05 1.39 19.24
CA PRO A 158 8.73 2.14 18.17
C PRO A 158 8.37 3.65 18.13
N LEU A 159 7.73 4.14 19.20
CA LEU A 159 7.24 5.50 19.42
C LEU A 159 7.94 6.24 20.56
N SER A 160 8.90 5.62 21.26
CA SER A 160 9.76 6.28 22.26
C SER A 160 11.07 6.75 21.64
#